data_AF-A0A3Q7QUW6-F1
#
_entry.id   AF-A0A3Q7QUW6-F1
#
_cell.length_a   1.000
_cell.length_b   1.000
_cell.length_c   1.000
_cell.angle_alpha   90.00
_cell.angle_beta   90.00
_cell.angle_gamma   90.00
#
_symmetry.space_group_name_H-M   'P 1'
#
loop_
_entity.id
_entity.type
_entity.pdbx_description
1 polymer ?
#
loop_
_entity_poly.entity_id
_entity_poly.type
_entity_poly.pdbx_seq_one_letter_code
_entity_poly.pdbx_strand_id
1 'polypeptide(L)'
;MRNMTSGYYSQYCQRINRALVDLNLARKNKTALQRKTTGVIEIDIRKGNGKISLSSFMGAANLFSGGKINASDTQLYLENVGIELTRKESLDLLNILPLDDNRKVYKNRLMDGVKTYRGGKVNISKLDDVLENMGFSLEEEEIEELYTHLPIDEERRVKMVKLLDEVHELLGEEVTSEDLENTLKNIGLRLRLKENTVLMKSLPLDGECLICQ
;
A
#
# COMPACT_ATOMS: atom_id res chain seq x y z
N MET A 1 -46.24 -29.47 56.65
CA MET A 1 -46.38 -28.60 55.47
C MET A 1 -45.10 -28.75 54.66
N ARG A 2 -45.12 -29.44 53.51
CA ARG A 2 -43.92 -29.74 52.71
C ARG A 2 -43.57 -28.53 51.85
N ASN A 3 -42.30 -28.11 51.88
CA ASN A 3 -41.75 -26.95 51.19
C ASN A 3 -41.94 -27.03 49.66
N MET A 4 -43.07 -26.51 49.18
CA MET A 4 -43.42 -26.39 47.75
C MET A 4 -42.67 -25.25 47.03
N THR A 5 -41.88 -24.46 47.75
CA THR A 5 -41.20 -23.27 47.23
C THR A 5 -39.86 -23.59 46.56
N SER A 6 -39.10 -24.59 47.05
CA SER A 6 -37.73 -24.86 46.57
C SER A 6 -37.65 -25.28 45.09
N GLY A 7 -38.59 -26.12 44.63
CA GLY A 7 -38.61 -26.60 43.23
C GLY A 7 -38.95 -25.51 42.21
N TYR A 8 -39.87 -24.61 42.56
CA TYR A 8 -40.23 -23.46 41.72
C TYR A 8 -39.08 -22.47 41.56
N TYR A 9 -38.37 -22.16 42.66
CA TYR A 9 -37.18 -21.31 42.62
C TYR A 9 -36.05 -21.94 41.79
N SER A 10 -35.83 -23.26 41.92
CA SER A 10 -34.83 -23.98 41.13
C SER A 10 -35.13 -23.94 39.63
N GLN A 11 -36.38 -24.22 39.23
CA GLN A 11 -36.79 -24.22 37.83
C GLN A 11 -36.79 -22.80 37.23
N TYR A 12 -37.15 -21.79 38.03
CA TYR A 12 -37.08 -20.38 37.64
C TYR A 12 -35.62 -19.95 37.39
N CYS A 13 -34.69 -20.28 38.29
CA CYS A 13 -33.26 -20.01 38.10
C CYS A 13 -32.69 -20.70 36.86
N GLN A 14 -33.11 -21.93 36.56
CA GLN A 14 -32.68 -22.64 35.35
C GLN A 14 -33.15 -21.95 34.05
N ARG A 15 -34.39 -21.44 34.03
CA ARG A 15 -34.92 -20.70 32.86
C ARG A 15 -34.18 -19.38 32.64
N ILE A 16 -33.87 -18.66 33.71
CA ILE A 16 -33.08 -17.42 33.63
C ILE A 16 -31.67 -17.71 33.13
N ASN A 17 -31.00 -18.74 33.67
CA ASN A 17 -29.66 -19.10 33.23
C ASN A 17 -29.63 -19.51 31.75
N ARG A 18 -30.64 -20.24 31.27
CA ARG A 18 -30.75 -20.60 29.85
C ARG A 18 -30.95 -19.36 28.96
N ALA A 19 -31.86 -18.48 29.35
CA ALA A 19 -32.10 -17.22 28.64
C ALA A 19 -30.86 -16.30 28.61
N LEU A 20 -30.07 -16.28 29.70
CA LEU A 20 -28.80 -15.55 29.77
C LEU A 20 -27.75 -16.13 28.81
N VAL A 21 -27.66 -17.46 28.71
CA VAL A 21 -26.75 -18.12 27.76
C VAL A 21 -27.15 -17.81 26.31
N ASP A 22 -28.45 -17.89 26.00
CA ASP A 22 -28.96 -17.61 24.66
C ASP A 22 -28.75 -16.13 24.26
N LEU A 23 -28.95 -15.19 25.20
CA LEU A 23 -28.64 -13.77 25.00
C LEU A 23 -27.15 -13.51 24.75
N ASN A 24 -26.27 -14.18 25.50
CA ASN A 24 -24.82 -14.06 25.31
C ASN A 24 -24.36 -14.64 23.97
N LEU A 25 -24.94 -15.77 23.55
CA LEU A 25 -24.66 -16.39 22.26
C LEU A 25 -25.14 -15.50 21.10
N ALA A 26 -26.35 -14.94 21.20
CA ALA A 26 -26.88 -14.00 20.23
C ALA A 26 -26.04 -12.73 20.14
N ARG A 27 -25.54 -12.21 21.28
CA ARG A 27 -24.65 -11.04 21.31
C ARG A 27 -23.30 -11.33 20.65
N LYS A 28 -22.71 -12.50 20.90
CA LYS A 28 -21.45 -12.95 20.27
C LYS A 28 -21.60 -13.14 18.76
N ASN A 29 -22.72 -13.72 18.32
CA ASN A 29 -23.03 -13.89 16.90
C ASN A 29 -23.29 -12.55 16.20
N LYS A 30 -23.95 -11.59 16.87
CA LYS A 30 -24.11 -10.22 16.35
C LYS A 30 -22.77 -9.51 16.19
N THR A 31 -21.82 -9.71 17.11
CA THR A 31 -20.45 -9.15 16.97
C THR A 31 -19.69 -9.82 15.83
N ALA A 32 -19.85 -11.13 15.64
CA ALA A 32 -19.26 -11.86 14.52
C ALA A 32 -19.88 -11.46 13.15
N LEU A 33 -21.17 -11.12 13.13
CA LEU A 33 -21.87 -10.67 11.92
C LEU A 33 -21.55 -9.22 11.55
N GLN A 34 -21.36 -8.32 12.53
CA GLN A 34 -20.83 -6.97 12.30
C GLN A 34 -19.43 -7.03 11.66
N ARG A 35 -18.59 -8.00 12.06
CA ARG A 35 -17.28 -8.24 11.42
C ARG A 35 -17.35 -8.83 10.00
N LYS A 36 -18.50 -9.38 9.61
CA LYS A 36 -18.70 -10.01 8.29
C LYS A 36 -19.50 -9.15 7.32
N THR A 37 -20.15 -8.09 7.79
CA THR A 37 -21.02 -7.24 6.99
C THR A 37 -20.52 -5.83 7.14
N THR A 38 -19.48 -5.49 6.37
CA THR A 38 -19.14 -4.18 5.83
C THR A 38 -17.78 -4.36 5.16
N GLY A 39 -17.74 -4.40 3.84
CA GLY A 39 -16.52 -4.30 3.01
C GLY A 39 -15.89 -2.91 3.06
N VAL A 40 -15.92 -2.27 4.24
CA VAL A 40 -15.12 -1.12 4.59
C VAL A 40 -14.08 -1.72 5.50
N ILE A 41 -12.81 -1.60 5.11
CA ILE A 41 -11.70 -1.85 6.02
C ILE A 41 -11.96 -0.91 7.21
N GLU A 42 -12.47 -1.44 8.32
CA GLU A 42 -12.37 -0.75 9.60
C GLU A 42 -10.86 -0.68 9.87
N ILE A 43 -10.25 0.44 9.47
CA ILE A 43 -8.93 0.81 9.96
C ILE A 43 -9.18 1.08 11.45
N ASP A 44 -8.94 0.06 12.27
CA ASP A 44 -8.94 0.23 13.72
C ASP A 44 -7.69 1.05 14.07
N ILE A 45 -7.82 2.38 14.02
CA ILE A 45 -6.76 3.36 14.35
C ILE A 45 -6.36 3.22 15.84
N ARG A 46 -6.95 2.30 16.63
CA ARG A 46 -6.73 2.18 18.06
C ARG A 46 -6.13 0.83 18.46
N LYS A 47 -4.86 0.65 18.11
CA LYS A 47 -3.92 -0.12 18.95
C LYS A 47 -2.54 0.55 19.04
N GLY A 48 -2.53 1.76 19.57
CA GLY A 48 -1.32 2.47 19.96
C GLY A 48 -1.47 3.98 19.89
N ASN A 49 -0.59 4.68 20.59
CA ASN A 49 -0.25 6.09 20.40
C ASN A 49 0.41 6.38 19.02
N GLY A 50 0.19 5.53 18.01
CA GLY A 50 0.80 5.62 16.70
C GLY A 50 0.24 6.81 15.94
N LYS A 51 1.05 7.86 15.81
CA LYS A 51 0.82 8.92 14.84
C LYS A 51 1.32 8.41 13.49
N ILE A 52 0.55 8.62 12.43
CA ILE A 52 1.01 8.45 11.05
C ILE A 52 1.19 9.84 10.45
N SER A 53 2.23 10.04 9.65
CA SER A 53 2.37 11.27 8.88
C SER A 53 1.22 11.40 7.88
N LEU A 54 0.74 12.63 7.66
CA LEU A 54 -0.26 12.90 6.64
C LEU A 54 0.25 12.54 5.24
N SER A 55 1.55 12.73 4.96
CA SER A 55 2.16 12.34 3.69
C SER A 55 2.07 10.82 3.47
N SER A 56 2.48 10.02 4.46
CA SER A 56 2.37 8.56 4.40
C SER A 56 0.92 8.09 4.25
N PHE A 57 -0.03 8.75 4.93
CA PHE A 57 -1.44 8.47 4.75
C PHE A 57 -1.93 8.80 3.34
N MET A 58 -1.55 9.97 2.80
CA MET A 58 -1.93 10.38 1.43
C MET A 58 -1.35 9.43 0.38
N GLY A 59 -0.09 9.00 0.54
CA GLY A 59 0.53 7.99 -0.32
C GLY A 59 -0.24 6.67 -0.31
N ALA A 60 -0.58 6.16 0.87
CA ALA A 60 -1.38 4.95 1.00
C ALA A 60 -2.81 5.11 0.44
N ALA A 61 -3.45 6.25 0.69
CA ALA A 61 -4.80 6.54 0.19
C ALA A 61 -4.82 6.63 -1.34
N ASN A 62 -3.74 7.14 -1.96
CA ASN A 62 -3.63 7.23 -3.42
C ASN A 62 -3.64 5.87 -4.12
N LEU A 63 -3.18 4.80 -3.46
CA LEU A 63 -3.27 3.44 -4.00
C LEU A 63 -4.71 2.98 -4.23
N PHE A 64 -5.65 3.50 -3.42
CA PHE A 64 -7.08 3.15 -3.47
C PHE A 64 -7.92 4.27 -4.08
N SER A 65 -7.31 5.12 -4.91
CA SER A 65 -7.97 6.17 -5.68
C SER A 65 -8.13 5.79 -7.15
N GLY A 66 -8.91 6.58 -7.90
CA GLY A 66 -9.06 6.41 -9.35
C GLY A 66 -9.96 5.25 -9.78
N GLY A 67 -9.75 4.80 -11.02
CA GLY A 67 -10.57 3.77 -11.67
C GLY A 67 -10.26 2.36 -11.19
N LYS A 68 -11.29 1.51 -11.16
CA LYS A 68 -11.16 0.07 -10.90
C LYS A 68 -11.21 -0.75 -12.18
N ILE A 69 -10.54 -1.89 -12.19
CA ILE A 69 -10.55 -2.87 -13.28
C ILE A 69 -10.87 -4.27 -12.74
N ASN A 70 -11.58 -5.10 -13.51
CA ASN A 70 -11.81 -6.49 -13.14
C ASN A 70 -10.49 -7.27 -13.15
N ALA A 71 -10.33 -8.21 -12.22
CA ALA A 71 -9.18 -9.11 -12.17
C ALA A 71 -8.92 -9.81 -13.51
N SER A 72 -9.98 -10.20 -14.24
CA SER A 72 -9.88 -10.84 -15.56
C SER A 72 -9.27 -9.94 -16.64
N ASP A 73 -9.37 -8.63 -16.47
CA ASP A 73 -8.97 -7.65 -17.50
C ASP A 73 -7.59 -7.04 -17.17
N THR A 74 -7.00 -7.40 -16.02
CA THR A 74 -5.70 -6.89 -15.56
C THR A 74 -4.58 -7.19 -16.54
N GLN A 75 -4.52 -8.41 -17.08
CA GLN A 75 -3.49 -8.78 -18.05
C GLN A 75 -3.57 -7.90 -19.31
N LEU A 76 -4.77 -7.77 -19.89
CA LEU A 76 -4.98 -6.93 -21.08
C LEU A 76 -4.63 -5.46 -20.80
N TYR A 77 -4.98 -4.95 -19.62
CA TYR A 77 -4.61 -3.61 -19.22
C TYR A 77 -3.10 -3.42 -19.11
N LEU A 78 -2.39 -4.37 -18.49
CA LEU A 78 -0.94 -4.32 -18.37
C LEU A 78 -0.26 -4.39 -19.75
N GLU A 79 -0.72 -5.26 -20.64
CA GLU A 79 -0.23 -5.34 -22.02
C GLU A 79 -0.43 -4.00 -22.77
N ASN A 80 -1.58 -3.35 -22.56
CA ASN A 80 -1.86 -2.03 -23.14
C ASN A 80 -0.95 -0.93 -22.58
N VAL A 81 -0.54 -1.01 -21.32
CA VAL A 81 0.46 -0.09 -20.72
C VAL A 81 1.88 -0.44 -21.16
N GLY A 82 2.14 -1.66 -21.65
CA GLY A 82 3.46 -2.09 -22.11
C GLY A 82 4.16 -3.07 -21.16
N ILE A 83 3.42 -3.67 -20.24
CA ILE A 83 3.92 -4.70 -19.33
C ILE A 83 3.38 -6.06 -19.78
N GLU A 84 4.29 -6.97 -20.06
CA GLU A 84 3.99 -8.34 -20.45
C GLU A 84 4.27 -9.29 -19.29
N LEU A 85 3.24 -10.05 -18.92
CA LEU A 85 3.33 -11.12 -17.93
C LEU A 85 3.05 -12.46 -18.58
N THR A 86 3.76 -13.50 -18.16
CA THR A 86 3.32 -14.88 -18.44
C THR A 86 2.04 -15.19 -17.68
N ARG A 87 1.32 -16.25 -18.10
CA ARG A 87 0.12 -16.73 -17.38
C ARG A 87 0.38 -17.00 -15.90
N LYS A 88 1.55 -17.55 -15.57
CA LYS A 88 1.94 -17.83 -14.18
C LYS A 88 2.15 -16.54 -13.41
N GLU A 89 2.90 -15.59 -13.97
CA GLU A 89 3.16 -14.29 -13.33
C GLU A 89 1.89 -13.48 -13.12
N SER A 90 0.96 -13.51 -14.09
CA SER A 90 -0.35 -12.86 -13.95
C SER A 90 -1.15 -13.46 -12.78
N LEU A 91 -1.15 -14.78 -12.63
CA LEU A 91 -1.82 -15.44 -11.50
C LEU A 91 -1.14 -15.10 -10.16
N ASP A 92 0.18 -15.14 -10.11
CA ASP A 92 0.96 -14.83 -8.91
C ASP A 92 0.74 -13.38 -8.46
N LEU A 93 0.71 -12.43 -9.41
CA LEU A 93 0.36 -11.02 -9.15
C LEU A 93 -1.06 -10.89 -8.61
N LEU A 94 -2.05 -11.55 -9.22
CA LEU A 94 -3.44 -11.49 -8.74
C LEU A 94 -3.60 -12.05 -7.31
N ASN A 95 -2.76 -13.02 -6.92
CA ASN A 95 -2.78 -13.60 -5.57
C ASN A 95 -2.31 -12.63 -4.47
N ILE A 96 -1.52 -11.60 -4.82
CA ILE A 96 -1.05 -10.58 -3.87
C ILE A 96 -1.91 -9.32 -3.83
N LEU A 97 -2.86 -9.18 -4.77
CA LEU A 97 -3.67 -7.98 -4.92
C LEU A 97 -4.96 -8.03 -4.08
N PRO A 98 -5.32 -6.94 -3.40
CA PRO A 98 -6.60 -6.85 -2.71
C PRO A 98 -7.73 -6.62 -3.74
N LEU A 99 -8.53 -7.66 -3.99
CA LEU A 99 -9.73 -7.56 -4.82
C LEU A 99 -10.95 -7.22 -3.95
N ASP A 100 -11.85 -6.39 -4.48
CA ASP A 100 -13.15 -6.14 -3.85
C ASP A 100 -14.16 -7.29 -4.10
N ASP A 101 -15.36 -7.18 -3.53
CA ASP A 101 -16.42 -8.19 -3.66
C ASP A 101 -16.85 -8.43 -5.11
N ASN A 102 -16.60 -7.47 -6.01
CA ASN A 102 -16.87 -7.60 -7.44
C ASN A 102 -15.64 -8.11 -8.22
N ARG A 103 -14.62 -8.59 -7.51
CA ARG A 103 -13.33 -9.02 -8.07
C ARG A 103 -12.61 -7.93 -8.85
N LYS A 104 -12.72 -6.68 -8.40
CA LYS A 104 -12.05 -5.53 -9.00
C LYS A 104 -10.90 -5.03 -8.13
N VAL A 105 -9.91 -4.42 -8.76
CA VAL A 105 -8.77 -3.76 -8.11
C VAL A 105 -8.65 -2.33 -8.62
N TYR A 106 -8.20 -1.42 -7.76
CA TYR A 106 -7.82 -0.07 -8.20
C TYR A 106 -6.59 -0.13 -9.11
N LYS A 107 -6.57 0.67 -10.18
CA LYS A 107 -5.44 0.70 -11.13
C LYS A 107 -4.11 1.09 -10.44
N ASN A 108 -4.13 2.09 -9.56
CA ASN A 108 -2.93 2.50 -8.82
C ASN A 108 -2.42 1.36 -7.92
N ARG A 109 -3.31 0.67 -7.21
CA ARG A 109 -2.96 -0.52 -6.43
C ARG A 109 -2.42 -1.67 -7.29
N LEU A 110 -2.94 -1.85 -8.51
CA LEU A 110 -2.42 -2.84 -9.46
C LEU A 110 -0.98 -2.51 -9.86
N MET A 111 -0.70 -1.26 -10.25
CA MET A 111 0.65 -0.83 -10.65
C MET A 111 1.65 -0.92 -9.49
N ASP A 112 1.23 -0.55 -8.28
CA ASP A 112 2.01 -0.77 -7.05
C ASP A 112 2.29 -2.26 -6.79
N GLY A 113 1.30 -3.12 -7.08
CA GLY A 113 1.46 -4.56 -7.02
C GLY A 113 2.48 -5.08 -8.04
N VAL A 114 2.50 -4.54 -9.27
CA VAL A 114 3.52 -4.87 -10.28
C VAL A 114 4.91 -4.45 -9.79
N LYS A 115 5.05 -3.23 -9.26
CA LYS A 115 6.30 -2.72 -8.68
C LYS A 115 6.81 -3.63 -7.55
N THR A 116 5.92 -4.11 -6.70
CA THR A 116 6.26 -5.04 -5.60
C THR A 116 6.58 -6.45 -6.10
N TYR A 117 5.84 -6.94 -7.10
CA TYR A 117 6.01 -8.28 -7.66
C TYR A 117 7.31 -8.44 -8.44
N ARG A 118 7.76 -7.37 -9.14
CA ARG A 118 9.02 -7.29 -9.91
C ARG A 118 9.18 -8.33 -11.04
N GLY A 119 8.12 -9.07 -11.39
CA GLY A 119 8.09 -10.02 -12.50
C GLY A 119 7.59 -9.40 -13.82
N GLY A 120 7.75 -10.15 -14.91
CA GLY A 120 7.39 -9.72 -16.26
C GLY A 120 8.46 -8.90 -16.99
N LYS A 121 8.06 -8.41 -18.16
CA LYS A 121 8.89 -7.61 -19.06
C LYS A 121 8.17 -6.32 -19.45
N VAL A 122 8.95 -5.27 -19.72
CA VAL A 122 8.49 -3.97 -20.20
C VAL A 122 8.90 -3.79 -21.64
N ASN A 123 7.95 -3.38 -22.49
CA ASN A 123 8.25 -2.96 -23.84
C ASN A 123 8.89 -1.58 -23.82
N ILE A 124 10.09 -1.47 -24.38
CA ILE A 124 10.90 -0.25 -24.33
C ILE A 124 10.21 0.94 -25.01
N SER A 125 9.30 0.71 -25.97
CA SER A 125 8.56 1.79 -26.64
C SER A 125 7.46 2.42 -25.77
N LYS A 126 7.21 1.88 -24.58
CA LYS A 126 6.22 2.36 -23.61
C LYS A 126 6.85 2.56 -22.22
N LEU A 127 8.18 2.69 -22.16
CA LEU A 127 8.88 2.76 -20.88
C LEU A 127 8.39 3.95 -20.05
N ASP A 128 8.28 5.12 -20.67
CA ASP A 128 7.85 6.36 -20.03
C ASP A 128 6.45 6.20 -19.41
N ASP A 129 5.49 5.66 -20.18
CA ASP A 129 4.14 5.34 -19.69
C ASP A 129 4.19 4.39 -18.48
N VAL A 130 5.05 3.38 -18.53
CA VAL A 130 5.18 2.38 -17.46
C VAL A 130 5.74 3.01 -16.18
N LEU A 131 6.76 3.85 -16.30
CA LEU A 131 7.37 4.57 -15.19
C LEU A 131 6.37 5.53 -14.54
N GLU A 132 5.65 6.31 -15.34
CA GLU A 132 4.63 7.24 -14.85
C GLU A 132 3.49 6.48 -14.13
N ASN A 133 3.00 5.38 -14.72
CA ASN A 133 1.95 4.56 -14.09
C ASN A 133 2.43 3.88 -12.79
N MET A 134 3.74 3.71 -12.59
CA MET A 134 4.34 3.23 -11.34
C MET A 134 4.66 4.34 -10.34
N GLY A 135 4.39 5.60 -10.69
CA GLY A 135 4.63 6.77 -9.84
C GLY A 135 6.08 7.24 -9.84
N PHE A 136 6.87 6.87 -10.84
CA PHE A 136 8.18 7.48 -11.07
C PHE A 136 7.99 8.73 -11.93
N SER A 137 8.46 9.86 -11.42
CA SER A 137 8.52 11.13 -12.16
C SER A 137 9.99 11.38 -12.47
N LEU A 138 10.41 10.98 -13.67
CA LEU A 138 11.76 11.20 -14.17
C LEU A 138 11.72 12.28 -15.25
N GLU A 139 12.72 13.15 -15.25
CA GLU A 139 12.95 14.12 -16.32
C GLU A 139 13.46 13.42 -17.59
N GLU A 140 13.35 14.08 -18.75
CA GLU A 140 13.76 13.50 -20.04
C GLU A 140 15.23 13.05 -20.04
N GLU A 141 16.12 13.84 -19.43
CA GLU A 141 17.55 13.51 -19.29
C GLU A 141 17.79 12.24 -18.44
N GLU A 142 17.00 12.03 -17.38
CA GLU A 142 17.07 10.84 -16.52
C GLU A 142 16.56 9.60 -17.25
N ILE A 143 15.52 9.75 -18.08
CA ILE A 143 15.02 8.68 -18.93
C ILE A 143 16.05 8.31 -20.00
N GLU A 144 16.69 9.30 -20.64
CA GLU A 144 17.78 9.08 -21.60
C GLU A 144 18.95 8.32 -20.98
N GLU A 145 19.39 8.72 -19.78
CA GLU A 145 20.44 8.02 -19.03
C GLU A 145 20.03 6.57 -18.72
N LEU A 146 18.81 6.38 -18.19
CA LEU A 146 18.25 5.06 -17.92
C LEU A 146 18.30 4.15 -19.15
N TYR A 147 17.91 4.64 -20.33
CA TYR A 147 17.96 3.87 -21.57
C TYR A 147 19.36 3.32 -21.89
N THR A 148 20.43 4.03 -21.52
CA THR A 148 21.80 3.58 -21.81
C THR A 148 22.26 2.41 -20.93
N HIS A 149 21.62 2.21 -19.78
CA HIS A 149 21.95 1.16 -18.80
C HIS A 149 21.04 -0.07 -18.90
N LEU A 150 19.86 0.05 -19.50
CA LEU A 150 18.89 -1.06 -19.55
C LEU A 150 19.34 -2.21 -20.47
N PRO A 151 19.36 -3.46 -19.99
CA PRO A 151 19.64 -4.63 -20.82
C PRO A 151 18.41 -5.00 -21.68
N ILE A 152 18.34 -4.45 -22.89
CA ILE A 152 17.26 -4.68 -23.85
C ILE A 152 17.48 -6.00 -24.61
N ASP A 153 16.45 -6.85 -24.67
CA ASP A 153 16.47 -8.10 -25.42
C ASP A 153 16.17 -7.93 -26.92
N GLU A 154 16.28 -9.02 -27.68
CA GLU A 154 16.08 -9.03 -29.14
C GLU A 154 14.68 -8.58 -29.57
N GLU A 155 13.69 -8.71 -28.69
CA GLU A 155 12.31 -8.26 -28.93
C GLU A 155 12.03 -6.88 -28.36
N ARG A 156 13.07 -6.11 -28.04
CA ARG A 156 12.98 -4.75 -27.49
C ARG A 156 12.26 -4.68 -26.15
N ARG A 157 12.49 -5.68 -25.29
CA ARG A 157 11.94 -5.74 -23.94
C ARG A 157 13.04 -5.72 -22.88
N VAL A 158 12.72 -5.17 -21.72
CA VAL A 158 13.57 -5.23 -20.52
C VAL A 158 12.85 -5.97 -19.39
N LYS A 159 13.57 -6.77 -18.60
CA LYS A 159 12.96 -7.45 -17.44
C LYS A 159 12.61 -6.42 -16.36
N MET A 160 11.41 -6.53 -15.78
CA MET A 160 10.92 -5.60 -14.76
C MET A 160 11.89 -5.44 -13.58
N VAL A 161 12.45 -6.55 -13.09
CA VAL A 161 13.46 -6.51 -12.01
C VAL A 161 14.65 -5.63 -12.35
N LYS A 162 15.15 -5.71 -13.59
CA LYS A 162 16.30 -4.92 -14.05
C LYS A 162 15.95 -3.46 -14.25
N LEU A 163 14.78 -3.18 -14.79
CA LEU A 163 14.28 -1.81 -14.87
C LEU A 163 14.25 -1.14 -13.49
N LEU A 164 13.65 -1.82 -12.49
CA LEU A 164 13.55 -1.26 -11.16
C LEU A 164 14.92 -1.13 -10.46
N ASP A 165 15.86 -2.05 -10.70
CA ASP A 165 17.23 -1.93 -10.18
C ASP A 165 17.88 -0.64 -10.70
N GLU A 166 17.85 -0.38 -12.01
CA GLU A 166 18.46 0.82 -12.61
C GLU A 166 17.74 2.12 -12.21
N VAL A 167 16.40 2.11 -12.13
CA VAL A 167 15.65 3.28 -11.63
C VAL A 167 16.03 3.62 -10.19
N HIS A 168 16.24 2.61 -9.35
CA HIS A 168 16.70 2.83 -7.97
C HIS A 168 18.15 3.30 -7.90
N GLU A 169 19.02 2.82 -8.79
CA GLU A 169 20.41 3.31 -8.87
C GLU A 169 20.46 4.77 -9.31
N LEU A 170 19.61 5.17 -10.26
CA LEU A 170 19.52 6.54 -10.75
C LEU A 170 18.95 7.50 -9.70
N LEU A 171 17.85 7.11 -9.03
CA LEU A 171 17.21 7.94 -8.00
C LEU A 171 17.99 7.97 -6.67
N GLY A 172 18.91 7.01 -6.48
CA GLY A 172 19.63 6.82 -5.23
C GLY A 172 18.77 6.23 -4.10
N GLU A 173 19.39 6.11 -2.93
CA GLU A 173 18.69 5.69 -1.72
C GLU A 173 17.80 6.83 -1.17
N GLU A 174 16.61 6.50 -0.67
CA GLU A 174 15.83 7.45 0.14
C GLU A 174 16.66 7.85 1.37
N VAL A 175 17.09 9.11 1.38
CA VAL A 175 17.89 9.67 2.47
C VAL A 175 16.93 10.19 3.53
N THR A 176 17.03 9.69 4.77
CA THR A 176 16.21 10.24 5.85
C THR A 176 16.55 11.70 6.13
N SER A 177 15.65 12.44 6.77
CA SER A 177 15.93 13.82 7.21
C SER A 177 17.16 13.88 8.14
N GLU A 178 17.40 12.82 8.92
CA GLU A 178 18.57 12.66 9.77
C GLU A 178 19.85 12.44 8.95
N ASP A 179 19.83 11.55 7.97
CA ASP A 179 20.96 11.28 7.08
C ASP A 179 21.32 12.51 6.24
N LEU A 180 20.32 13.25 5.79
CA LEU A 180 20.51 14.52 5.10
C LEU A 180 21.13 15.56 6.04
N GLU A 181 20.61 15.72 7.26
CA GLU A 181 21.15 16.71 8.21
C GLU A 181 22.60 16.38 8.63
N ASN A 182 22.93 15.10 8.79
CA ASN A 182 24.27 14.61 9.05
C ASN A 182 25.20 14.87 7.87
N THR A 183 24.75 14.59 6.64
CA THR A 183 25.51 14.86 5.42
C THR A 183 25.79 16.36 5.27
N LEU A 184 24.77 17.20 5.42
CA LEU A 184 24.89 18.66 5.40
C LEU A 184 25.83 19.19 6.49
N LYS A 185 25.86 18.56 7.67
CA LYS A 185 26.81 18.88 8.74
C LYS A 185 28.24 18.52 8.34
N ASN A 186 28.44 17.33 7.80
CA ASN A 186 29.75 16.80 7.44
C ASN A 186 30.42 17.61 6.32
N ILE A 187 29.64 18.08 5.35
CA ILE A 187 30.14 18.93 4.25
C ILE A 187 30.19 20.44 4.63
N GLY A 188 29.88 20.80 5.88
CA GLY A 188 29.96 22.18 6.37
C GLY A 188 28.86 23.12 5.86
N LEU A 189 27.79 22.59 5.26
CA LEU A 189 26.67 23.37 4.71
C LEU A 189 25.51 23.56 5.70
N ARG A 190 25.45 22.82 6.82
CA ARG A 190 24.35 22.90 7.81
C ARG A 190 24.10 24.33 8.33
N LEU A 191 25.17 25.10 8.59
CA LEU A 191 25.03 26.48 9.07
C LEU A 191 24.55 27.44 7.96
N ARG A 192 24.95 27.21 6.70
CA ARG A 192 24.56 28.04 5.55
C ARG A 192 23.11 27.81 5.11
N LEU A 193 22.60 26.58 5.24
CA LEU A 193 21.21 26.25 4.95
C LEU A 193 20.24 26.67 6.06
N LYS A 194 20.70 26.72 7.33
CA LYS A 194 19.90 27.32 8.43
C LYS A 194 19.58 28.79 8.17
N GLU A 195 20.49 29.52 7.51
CA GLU A 195 20.25 30.89 7.07
C GLU A 195 19.32 30.97 5.84
N ASN A 196 19.27 29.91 5.02
CA ASN A 196 18.42 29.82 3.83
C ASN A 196 17.21 28.87 4.05
N THR A 197 16.30 29.31 4.92
CA THR A 197 15.09 28.55 5.33
C THR A 197 14.13 28.20 4.19
N VAL A 198 14.29 28.82 3.01
CA VAL A 198 13.45 28.58 1.84
C VAL A 198 13.73 27.20 1.25
N LEU A 199 15.00 26.81 1.14
CA LEU A 199 15.41 25.50 0.60
C LEU A 199 14.88 24.34 1.46
N MET A 200 15.04 24.41 2.79
CA MET A 200 14.52 23.36 3.69
C MET A 200 12.98 23.27 3.69
N LYS A 201 12.28 24.36 3.39
CA LYS A 201 10.80 24.38 3.32
C LYS A 201 10.24 23.96 1.95
N SER A 202 11.08 23.96 0.91
CA SER A 202 10.66 23.62 -0.46
C SER A 202 10.98 22.18 -0.85
N LEU A 203 11.75 21.45 -0.04
CA LEU A 203 11.94 20.02 -0.21
C LEU A 203 10.71 19.25 0.32
N PRO A 204 10.11 18.34 -0.47
CA PRO A 204 9.08 17.43 0.01
C PRO A 204 9.74 16.40 0.94
N LEU A 205 9.79 16.70 2.24
CA LEU A 205 10.30 15.79 3.26
C LEU A 205 9.16 14.86 3.69
N ASP A 206 9.19 13.63 3.18
CA ASP A 206 8.29 12.56 3.59
C ASP A 206 8.71 11.98 4.94
N GLY A 207 8.64 12.77 6.02
CA GLY A 207 8.90 12.23 7.37
C GLY A 207 9.38 13.24 8.40
N GLU A 208 8.61 13.30 9.51
CA GLU A 208 8.86 13.93 10.80
C GLU A 208 9.91 15.06 10.87
N CYS A 209 9.44 16.29 10.76
CA CYS A 209 10.17 17.44 11.28
C CYS A 209 10.18 17.40 12.83
N LEU A 210 11.23 16.84 13.41
CA LEU A 210 11.51 16.93 14.84
C LEU A 210 12.24 18.22 15.24
N ILE A 211 12.45 19.15 14.29
CA ILE A 211 13.21 20.39 14.53
C ILE A 211 12.32 21.56 15.01
N CYS A 212 11.12 21.26 15.50
CA CYS A 212 10.27 22.21 16.22
C CYS A 212 10.20 21.83 17.71
N GLN A 213 11.32 21.93 18.43
CA GLN A 213 11.35 22.11 19.89
C GLN A 213 12.39 23.15 20.27
#